data_AF-A0A7V1PS48-F1
#
_entry.id   AF-A0A7V1PS48-F1
#
_cell.length_a   1.000
_cell.length_b   1.000
_cell.length_c   1.000
_cell.angle_alpha   90.00
_cell.angle_beta   90.00
_cell.angle_gamma   90.00
#
_symmetry.space_group_name_H-M   'P 1'
#
loop_
_entity.id
_entity.type
_entity.pdbx_description
1 polymer ?
#
loop_
_entity_poly.entity_id
_entity_poly.type
_entity_poly.pdbx_seq_one_letter_code
_entity_poly.pdbx_strand_id
1 'polypeptide(L)'
;MKKNSKKTILFNLILIVTIAIFVLSYVGVKLKYDILTKDKVLLQKELNNKKNSRTNLFAQKQSLTSEERIVNIAKNELGLIRYLKPAKTLIVKKSKIEALSKKLGGKNE
;
A
#
# COMPACT_ATOMS: atom_id res chain seq x y z
N MET A 1 -42.82 30.74 -60.13
CA MET A 1 -42.50 29.70 -59.11
C MET A 1 -41.06 29.87 -58.63
N LYS A 2 -40.78 29.57 -57.34
CA LYS A 2 -39.44 29.40 -56.71
C LYS A 2 -38.62 30.66 -56.30
N LYS A 3 -39.11 31.46 -55.35
CA LYS A 3 -38.22 32.25 -54.45
C LYS A 3 -38.07 31.62 -53.05
N ASN A 4 -39.06 30.82 -52.62
CA ASN A 4 -39.09 30.19 -51.29
C ASN A 4 -38.41 28.82 -51.21
N SER A 5 -38.31 28.05 -52.31
CA SER A 5 -37.68 26.71 -52.27
C SER A 5 -36.21 26.76 -51.84
N LYS A 6 -35.46 27.82 -52.20
CA LYS A 6 -34.04 27.96 -51.80
C LYS A 6 -33.89 28.12 -50.28
N LYS A 7 -34.81 28.87 -49.64
CA LYS A 7 -34.83 29.05 -48.18
C LYS A 7 -35.20 27.75 -47.46
N THR A 8 -36.17 27.00 -47.98
CA THR A 8 -36.57 25.70 -47.41
C THR A 8 -35.44 24.66 -47.52
N ILE A 9 -34.73 24.62 -48.64
CA ILE A 9 -33.57 23.72 -48.82
C ILE A 9 -32.43 24.07 -47.86
N LEU A 10 -32.12 25.37 -47.71
CA LEU A 10 -31.09 25.81 -46.77
C LEU A 10 -31.47 25.48 -45.32
N PHE A 11 -32.73 25.69 -44.94
CA PHE A 11 -33.24 25.35 -43.60
C PHE A 11 -33.13 23.85 -43.31
N ASN A 12 -33.55 23.00 -44.26
CA ASN A 12 -33.45 21.55 -44.11
C ASN A 12 -31.98 21.09 -44.01
N LEU A 13 -31.08 21.72 -44.75
CA LEU A 13 -29.65 21.41 -44.67
C LEU A 13 -29.06 21.77 -43.30
N ILE A 14 -29.38 22.94 -42.76
CA ILE A 14 -28.95 23.36 -41.42
C ILE A 14 -29.54 22.42 -40.35
N LEU A 15 -30.79 21.99 -40.51
CA LEU A 15 -31.43 21.05 -39.59
C LEU A 15 -30.67 19.71 -39.55
N ILE A 16 -30.34 19.16 -40.72
CA ILE A 16 -29.59 17.89 -40.84
C ILE A 16 -28.21 18.03 -40.20
N VAL A 17 -27.50 19.13 -40.46
CA VAL A 17 -26.19 19.40 -39.87
C VAL A 17 -26.29 19.49 -38.35
N THR A 18 -27.32 20.15 -37.83
CA THR A 18 -27.53 20.29 -36.38
C THR A 18 -27.78 18.94 -35.73
N ILE A 19 -28.63 18.09 -36.33
CA ILE A 19 -28.88 16.73 -35.86
C ILE A 19 -27.59 15.91 -35.87
N ALA A 20 -26.81 16.00 -36.95
CA ALA A 20 -25.54 15.29 -37.07
C ALA A 20 -24.55 15.70 -35.97
N ILE A 21 -24.43 16.99 -35.67
CA ILE A 21 -23.59 17.50 -34.57
C ILE A 21 -24.06 16.93 -33.23
N PHE A 22 -25.36 16.95 -32.95
CA PHE A 22 -25.91 16.40 -31.70
C PHE A 22 -25.59 14.91 -31.54
N VAL A 23 -25.75 14.12 -32.61
CA VAL A 23 -25.43 12.68 -32.59
C VAL A 23 -23.94 12.47 -32.35
N LEU A 24 -23.07 13.21 -33.04
CA LEU A 24 -21.62 13.12 -32.85
C LEU A 24 -21.20 13.52 -31.43
N SER A 25 -21.77 14.59 -30.88
CA SER A 25 -21.52 15.02 -29.50
C SER A 25 -21.98 13.96 -28.50
N TYR A 26 -23.16 13.37 -28.69
CA TYR A 26 -23.65 12.30 -27.83
C TYR A 26 -22.72 11.09 -27.83
N VAL A 27 -22.30 10.63 -29.02
CA VAL A 27 -21.38 9.50 -29.15
C VAL A 27 -20.03 9.82 -28.50
N GLY A 28 -19.51 11.03 -28.68
CA GLY A 28 -18.27 11.48 -28.06
C GLY A 28 -18.33 11.46 -26.53
N VAL A 29 -19.43 11.95 -25.96
CA VAL A 29 -19.65 11.92 -24.50
C VAL A 29 -19.80 10.49 -24.00
N LYS A 30 -20.59 9.66 -24.70
CA LYS A 30 -20.79 8.25 -24.34
C LYS A 30 -19.47 7.47 -24.35
N LEU A 31 -18.64 7.65 -25.38
CA LEU A 31 -17.34 6.99 -25.47
C LEU A 31 -16.43 7.38 -24.30
N LYS A 32 -16.35 8.67 -23.96
CA LYS A 32 -15.58 9.13 -22.80
C LYS A 32 -16.11 8.56 -21.50
N TYR A 33 -17.43 8.49 -21.35
CA TYR A 33 -18.06 7.91 -20.17
C TYR A 33 -17.72 6.43 -20.02
N ASP A 34 -17.78 5.66 -21.11
CA ASP A 34 -17.46 4.23 -21.11
C ASP A 34 -15.98 3.99 -20.77
N ILE A 35 -15.07 4.81 -21.30
CA ILE A 35 -13.63 4.76 -20.97
C ILE A 35 -13.42 5.05 -19.48
N LEU A 36 -13.95 6.17 -18.96
CA LEU A 36 -13.80 6.55 -17.56
C LEU A 36 -14.39 5.50 -16.61
N THR A 37 -15.50 4.87 -17.00
CA THR A 37 -16.13 3.82 -16.21
C THR A 37 -15.26 2.57 -16.17
N LYS A 38 -14.68 2.16 -17.30
CA LYS A 38 -13.73 1.05 -17.36
C LYS A 38 -12.48 1.32 -16.52
N ASP A 39 -11.90 2.51 -16.66
CA ASP A 39 -10.71 2.92 -15.90
C ASP A 39 -11.00 2.92 -14.41
N LYS A 40 -12.15 3.45 -13.98
CA LYS A 40 -12.56 3.40 -12.57
C LYS A 40 -12.61 1.96 -12.03
N VAL A 41 -13.17 1.03 -12.80
CA VAL A 41 -13.23 -0.39 -12.40
C VAL A 41 -11.83 -1.01 -12.31
N LEU A 42 -10.95 -0.71 -13.27
CA LEU A 42 -9.56 -1.19 -13.26
C LEU A 42 -8.78 -0.63 -12.07
N LEU A 43 -8.85 0.68 -11.83
CA LEU A 43 -8.21 1.33 -10.69
C LEU A 43 -8.73 0.77 -9.36
N GLN A 44 -10.05 0.54 -9.25
CA GLN A 44 -10.64 -0.06 -8.06
C GLN A 44 -10.12 -1.48 -7.81
N LYS A 45 -9.97 -2.28 -8.89
CA LYS A 45 -9.40 -3.63 -8.80
C LYS A 45 -7.93 -3.58 -8.39
N GLU A 46 -7.14 -2.68 -8.95
CA GLU A 46 -5.74 -2.50 -8.58
C GLU A 46 -5.59 -2.06 -7.12
N LEU A 47 -6.42 -1.13 -6.67
CA LEU A 47 -6.45 -0.65 -5.28
C LEU A 47 -6.79 -1.79 -4.32
N ASN A 48 -7.78 -2.62 -4.64
CA ASN A 48 -8.13 -3.78 -3.84
C ASN A 48 -7.00 -4.82 -3.81
N ASN A 49 -6.33 -5.07 -4.94
CA ASN A 49 -5.16 -5.95 -4.99
C ASN A 49 -4.02 -5.42 -4.12
N LYS A 50 -3.68 -4.13 -4.21
CA LYS A 50 -2.66 -3.50 -3.36
C LYS A 50 -3.00 -3.58 -1.88
N LYS A 51 -4.27 -3.38 -1.51
CA LYS A 51 -4.75 -3.56 -0.12
C LYS A 51 -4.57 -5.00 0.35
N ASN A 52 -4.98 -5.98 -0.45
CA ASN A 52 -4.81 -7.39 -0.12
C ASN A 52 -3.33 -7.77 0.04
N SER A 53 -2.47 -7.32 -0.87
CA SER A 53 -1.02 -7.53 -0.75
C SER A 53 -0.46 -6.92 0.53
N ARG A 54 -0.89 -5.71 0.90
CA ARG A 54 -0.48 -5.07 2.16
C ARG A 54 -0.93 -5.88 3.37
N THR A 55 -2.18 -6.36 3.40
CA THR A 55 -2.70 -7.21 4.47
C THR A 55 -1.91 -8.51 4.57
N ASN A 56 -1.61 -9.15 3.44
CA ASN A 56 -0.80 -10.36 3.40
C ASN A 56 0.62 -10.12 3.95
N LEU A 57 1.28 -9.04 3.52
CA LEU A 57 2.60 -8.66 4.05
C LEU A 57 2.56 -8.38 5.56
N PHE A 58 1.48 -7.78 6.06
CA PHE A 58 1.30 -7.55 7.49
C PHE A 58 1.12 -8.88 8.25
N ALA A 59 0.31 -9.80 7.72
CA ALA A 59 0.13 -11.13 8.30
C ALA A 59 1.45 -11.92 8.30
N GLN A 60 2.22 -11.86 7.20
CA GLN A 60 3.56 -12.45 7.13
C GLN A 60 4.49 -11.83 8.17
N LYS A 61 4.54 -10.50 8.27
CA LYS A 61 5.33 -9.82 9.30
C LYS A 61 4.96 -10.32 10.69
N GLN A 62 3.66 -10.36 11.01
CA GLN A 62 3.15 -10.81 12.30
C GLN A 62 3.55 -12.27 12.59
N SER A 63 3.46 -13.16 11.59
CA SER A 63 3.92 -14.55 11.70
C SER A 63 5.42 -14.64 11.94
N LEU A 64 6.23 -13.87 11.19
CA LEU A 64 7.68 -13.85 11.33
C LEU A 64 8.12 -13.31 12.70
N THR A 65 7.40 -12.33 13.25
CA THR A 65 7.67 -11.71 14.56
C THR A 65 6.98 -12.41 15.73
N SER A 66 6.25 -13.50 15.48
CA SER A 66 5.57 -14.22 16.56
C SER A 66 6.59 -14.79 17.54
N GLU A 67 6.37 -14.59 18.85
CA GLU A 67 7.24 -15.14 19.90
C GLU A 67 7.37 -16.65 19.75
N GLU A 68 6.27 -17.33 19.40
CA GLU A 68 6.27 -18.77 19.15
C GLU A 68 7.30 -19.18 18.10
N ARG A 69 7.32 -18.52 16.93
CA ARG A 69 8.29 -18.81 15.88
C ARG A 69 9.71 -18.44 16.29
N ILE A 70 9.89 -17.29 16.95
CA ILE A 70 11.20 -16.83 17.41
C ILE A 70 11.78 -17.80 18.45
N VAL A 71 10.98 -18.20 19.45
CA VAL A 71 11.37 -19.16 20.49
C VAL A 71 11.65 -20.53 19.89
N ASN A 72 10.85 -20.97 18.91
CA ASN A 72 11.07 -22.24 18.23
C ASN A 72 12.41 -22.26 17.46
N ILE A 73 12.70 -21.19 16.70
CA ILE A 73 14.00 -21.02 16.01
C ILE A 73 15.14 -20.96 17.03
N ALA A 74 15.00 -20.13 18.08
CA ALA A 74 16.01 -19.99 19.12
C ALA A 74 16.33 -21.33 19.80
N LYS A 75 15.31 -22.12 20.12
CA LYS A 75 15.47 -23.41 20.79
C LYS A 75 16.01 -24.51 19.88
N ASN A 76 15.45 -24.65 18.68
CA ASN A 76 15.70 -25.81 17.83
C ASN A 76 16.86 -25.59 16.85
N GLU A 77 17.01 -24.37 16.33
CA GLU A 77 18.06 -24.05 15.34
C GLU A 77 19.31 -23.47 16.01
N LEU A 78 19.15 -22.61 17.02
CA LEU A 78 20.28 -21.95 17.69
C LEU A 78 20.69 -22.64 19.00
N GLY A 79 19.98 -23.69 19.43
CA GLY A 79 20.27 -24.41 20.67
C GLY A 79 20.16 -23.55 21.94
N LEU A 80 19.47 -22.41 21.87
CA LEU A 80 19.30 -21.48 22.99
C LEU A 80 18.24 -22.03 23.94
N ILE A 81 18.68 -22.39 25.14
CA ILE A 81 17.82 -22.89 26.21
C ILE A 81 17.41 -21.70 27.08
N ARG A 82 16.10 -21.51 27.29
CA ARG A 82 15.60 -20.46 28.20
C ARG A 82 15.96 -20.86 29.63
N TYR A 83 17.00 -20.26 30.19
CA TYR A 83 17.37 -20.46 31.60
C TYR A 83 16.34 -19.77 32.49
N LEU A 84 15.47 -20.54 33.15
CA LEU A 84 14.45 -20.04 34.09
C LEU A 84 15.05 -19.35 35.33
N LYS A 85 16.33 -19.62 35.62
CA LYS A 85 17.13 -18.94 36.65
C LYS A 85 18.55 -18.75 36.13
N PRO A 86 19.20 -17.62 36.44
CA PRO A 86 20.62 -17.44 36.14
C PRO A 86 21.43 -18.57 36.80
N ALA A 87 22.31 -19.22 36.03
CA ALA A 87 23.17 -20.30 36.53
C ALA A 87 24.04 -19.85 37.73
N LYS A 88 24.29 -18.54 37.84
CA LYS A 88 24.97 -17.92 38.97
C LYS A 88 24.47 -16.49 39.18
N THR A 89 24.00 -16.17 40.37
CA THR A 89 23.71 -14.79 40.77
C THR A 89 24.88 -14.29 41.62
N LEU A 90 25.67 -13.35 41.09
CA LEU A 90 26.75 -12.73 41.84
C LEU A 90 26.20 -11.50 42.58
N ILE A 91 25.99 -11.63 43.88
CA ILE A 91 25.62 -10.51 44.75
C ILE A 91 26.91 -9.81 45.16
N VAL A 92 27.17 -8.64 44.57
CA VAL A 92 28.40 -7.87 44.82
C VAL A 92 28.04 -6.60 45.60
N LYS A 93 28.78 -6.33 46.69
CA LYS A 93 28.63 -5.06 47.44
C LYS A 93 29.05 -3.89 46.54
N LYS A 94 28.24 -2.82 46.53
CA LYS A 94 28.48 -1.59 45.74
C LYS A 94 29.90 -1.02 45.92
N SER A 95 30.43 -1.10 47.14
CA SER A 95 31.80 -0.67 47.47
C SER A 95 32.90 -1.42 46.70
N LYS A 96 32.69 -2.71 46.37
CA LYS A 96 33.64 -3.48 45.54
C LYS A 96 33.57 -3.06 44.07
N ILE A 97 32.41 -2.65 43.57
CA ILE A 97 32.25 -2.16 42.20
C ILE A 97 32.95 -0.81 42.04
N GLU A 98 32.78 0.09 43.00
CA GLU A 98 33.45 1.40 43.02
C GLU A 98 34.98 1.29 43.18
N ALA A 99 35.46 0.34 43.97
CA ALA A 99 36.89 0.06 44.08
C ALA A 99 37.47 -0.53 42.78
N LEU A 100 36.69 -1.35 42.07
CA LEU A 100 37.09 -1.94 40.79
C LEU A 100 37.09 -0.90 39.67
N SER A 101 36.08 -0.01 39.62
CA SER A 101 36.03 1.07 38.62
C SER A 101 37.16 2.08 38.81
N LYS A 102 37.53 2.40 40.05
CA LYS A 102 38.73 3.21 40.36
C LYS A 102 40.04 2.51 39.98
N LYS A 103 40.14 1.19 40.09
CA LYS A 103 41.33 0.42 39.67
C LYS A 103 41.46 0.25 38.16
N LEU A 104 40.34 0.19 37.44
CA LEU A 104 40.31 -0.04 35.98
C LEU A 104 40.29 1.28 35.18
N GLY A 105 39.85 2.38 35.78
CA GLY A 105 39.80 3.71 35.15
C GLY A 105 41.14 4.43 34.99
N GLY A 106 42.27 3.76 35.18
CA GLY A 106 43.62 4.33 35.02
C GLY A 106 44.50 3.59 34.02
N LYS A 107 43.92 2.78 33.11
CA LYS A 107 44.67 1.99 32.12
C LYS A 107 44.22 2.18 30.67
N ASN A 108 43.52 3.28 30.38
CA ASN A 108 43.15 3.70 29.02
C ASN A 108 43.33 5.22 28.85
N GLU A 109 44.49 5.75 29.25
CA GLU A 109 45.08 6.95 28.63
C GLU A 109 46.41 6.54 28.00
#